data_AF-A0A948DEZ0-F1
#
_entry.id   AF-A0A948DEZ0-F1
#
_cell.length_a   1.000
_cell.length_b   1.000
_cell.length_c   1.000
_cell.angle_alpha   90.00
_cell.angle_beta   90.00
_cell.angle_gamma   90.00
#
_symmetry.space_group_name_H-M   'P 1'
#
loop_
_entity.id
_entity.type
_entity.pdbx_description
1 polymer ?
#
loop_
_entity_poly.entity_id
_entity_poly.type
_entity_poly.pdbx_seq_one_letter_code
_entity_poly.pdbx_strand_id
1 'polypeptide(L)'
;MMRRVELRILLFAMEFLERHPLVVRLLRPLSRLPFVSRRLMVLPRAFMGSTAFEIHDVDLERGRIGIGGVEEIMFGAKVVEQMHAVMESRMGPDDAREALYELGYNLCRWEVTTALGSGRWAPRALVPLISSSAIIDDVRTDPLLARFFVKTMNMVSRLITDEGGWGRLDFEEVAASPMRVKLYNSQEAAWLGPSDRPVCHLYTGIVAGYTSAISGEDLRAREVECAAMGAPCCMFEIDR
;
A
#
# COMPACT_ATOMS: atom_id res chain seq x y z
N MET A 1 17.55 17.90 -3.38
CA MET A 1 16.94 19.06 -2.71
C MET A 1 15.85 19.65 -3.60
N MET A 2 14.70 18.99 -3.65
CA MET A 2 13.48 19.60 -4.17
C MET A 2 13.03 20.67 -3.17
N ARG A 3 12.57 21.85 -3.64
CA ARG A 3 12.40 22.99 -2.74
C ARG A 3 11.23 22.70 -1.79
N ARG A 4 11.42 22.87 -0.48
CA ARG A 4 10.37 22.80 0.58
C ARG A 4 9.04 23.49 0.20
N VAL A 5 9.11 24.47 -0.69
CA VAL A 5 7.97 25.14 -1.34
C VAL A 5 7.09 24.17 -2.14
N GLU A 6 7.68 23.32 -3.00
CA GLU A 6 6.95 22.34 -3.82
C GLU A 6 6.18 21.36 -2.93
N LEU A 7 6.83 20.86 -1.87
CA LEU A 7 6.20 19.98 -0.89
C LEU A 7 5.00 20.65 -0.21
N ARG A 8 5.12 21.93 0.16
CA ARG A 8 4.00 22.71 0.73
C ARG A 8 2.87 22.90 -0.27
N ILE A 9 3.17 23.17 -1.53
CA ILE A 9 2.15 23.33 -2.58
C ILE A 9 1.40 22.02 -2.81
N LEU A 10 2.12 20.90 -2.92
CA LEU A 10 1.51 19.58 -3.08
C LEU A 10 0.62 19.23 -1.89
N LEU A 11 1.13 19.38 -0.67
CA LEU A 11 0.37 19.16 0.54
C LEU A 11 -0.88 20.03 0.61
N PHE A 12 -0.75 21.32 0.30
CA PHE A 12 -1.89 22.22 0.26
C PHE A 12 -2.94 21.75 -0.75
N ALA A 13 -2.53 21.34 -1.95
CA ALA A 13 -3.45 20.83 -2.95
C ALA A 13 -4.15 19.54 -2.50
N MET A 14 -3.41 18.59 -1.91
CA MET A 14 -3.97 17.34 -1.37
C MET A 14 -5.00 17.62 -0.26
N GLU A 15 -4.64 18.46 0.73
CA GLU A 15 -5.53 18.84 1.83
C GLU A 15 -6.74 19.64 1.36
N PHE A 16 -6.56 20.50 0.36
CA PHE A 16 -7.66 21.23 -0.24
C PHE A 16 -8.66 20.25 -0.85
N LEU A 17 -8.22 19.26 -1.64
CA LEU A 17 -9.11 18.27 -2.24
C LEU A 17 -9.83 17.42 -1.19
N GLU A 18 -9.13 16.97 -0.15
CA GLU A 18 -9.72 16.22 0.96
C GLU A 18 -10.83 17.02 1.69
N ARG A 19 -10.61 18.31 1.94
CA ARG A 19 -11.59 19.18 2.62
C ARG A 19 -12.76 19.59 1.72
N HIS A 20 -12.65 19.44 0.41
CA HIS A 20 -13.66 19.89 -0.56
C HIS A 20 -14.17 18.72 -1.43
N PRO A 21 -14.96 17.78 -0.87
CA PRO A 21 -15.45 16.60 -1.59
C PRO A 21 -16.32 16.94 -2.80
N LEU A 22 -16.98 18.10 -2.81
CA LEU A 22 -17.72 18.59 -3.97
C LEU A 22 -16.79 18.90 -5.16
N VAL A 23 -15.60 19.44 -4.91
CA VAL A 23 -14.58 19.67 -5.95
C VAL A 23 -14.10 18.34 -6.51
N VAL A 24 -13.77 17.37 -5.64
CA VAL A 24 -13.38 16.02 -6.07
C VAL A 24 -14.47 15.36 -6.91
N ARG A 25 -15.74 15.50 -6.53
CA ARG A 25 -16.89 14.99 -7.31
C ARG A 25 -16.98 15.60 -8.71
N LEU A 26 -16.61 16.87 -8.87
CA LEU A 26 -16.56 17.56 -10.16
C LEU A 26 -15.31 17.19 -10.99
N LEU A 27 -14.19 16.87 -10.33
CA LEU A 27 -12.96 16.46 -10.99
C LEU A 27 -13.00 15.00 -11.48
N ARG A 28 -13.70 14.11 -10.77
CA ARG A 28 -13.75 12.67 -11.10
C ARG A 28 -14.22 12.37 -12.53
N PRO A 29 -15.26 13.02 -13.09
CA PRO A 29 -15.60 12.83 -14.50
C PRO A 29 -14.48 13.27 -15.46
N LEU A 30 -13.74 14.33 -15.12
CA LEU A 30 -12.64 14.84 -15.94
C LEU A 30 -11.46 13.87 -16.00
N SER A 31 -11.13 13.21 -14.88
CA SER A 31 -10.04 12.21 -14.84
C SER A 31 -10.35 10.94 -15.64
N ARG A 32 -11.61 10.74 -16.05
CA ARG A 32 -12.07 9.60 -16.86
C ARG A 32 -12.18 9.91 -18.35
N LEU A 33 -12.07 11.18 -18.76
CA LEU A 33 -12.12 11.53 -20.18
C LEU A 33 -11.02 10.77 -20.94
N PRO A 34 -11.30 10.11 -22.08
CA PRO A 34 -10.35 9.19 -22.72
C PRO A 34 -8.96 9.78 -23.03
N PHE A 35 -8.88 11.07 -23.34
CA PHE A 35 -7.61 11.74 -23.61
C PHE A 35 -6.85 12.12 -22.32
N VAL A 36 -7.56 12.29 -21.21
CA VAL A 36 -6.98 12.58 -19.88
C VAL A 36 -6.52 11.27 -19.25
N SER A 37 -7.38 10.26 -19.16
CA SER A 37 -7.09 9.00 -18.48
C SER A 37 -5.89 8.26 -19.08
N ARG A 38 -5.68 8.35 -20.39
CA ARG A 38 -4.50 7.77 -21.09
C ARG A 38 -3.18 8.48 -20.80
N ARG A 39 -3.22 9.72 -20.32
CA ARG A 39 -2.03 10.56 -20.09
C ARG A 39 -1.76 10.82 -18.61
N LEU A 40 -2.81 10.76 -17.79
CA LEU A 40 -2.73 11.09 -16.38
C LEU A 40 -2.30 9.85 -15.57
N MET A 41 -1.31 10.05 -14.71
CA MET A 41 -0.76 9.01 -13.83
C MET A 41 -1.75 8.60 -12.74
N VAL A 42 -1.49 7.46 -12.09
CA VAL A 42 -2.38 6.86 -11.08
C VAL A 42 -2.69 7.82 -9.92
N LEU A 43 -1.68 8.37 -9.24
CA LEU A 43 -1.89 9.19 -8.05
C LEU A 43 -2.72 10.45 -8.33
N PRO A 44 -2.43 11.27 -9.36
CA PRO A 44 -3.29 12.41 -9.69
C PRO A 44 -4.75 12.01 -9.95
N ARG A 45 -5.01 10.90 -10.67
CA ARG A 45 -6.37 10.40 -10.89
C ARG A 45 -7.05 10.03 -9.56
N ALA A 46 -6.32 9.39 -8.66
CA ALA A 46 -6.81 9.00 -7.35
C ALA A 46 -7.17 10.20 -6.46
N PHE A 47 -6.35 11.27 -6.46
CA PHE A 47 -6.66 12.54 -5.80
C PHE A 47 -7.83 13.29 -6.44
N MET A 48 -8.06 13.10 -7.74
CA MET A 48 -9.27 13.57 -8.44
C MET A 48 -10.51 12.69 -8.15
N GLY A 49 -10.38 11.66 -7.33
CA GLY A 49 -11.49 10.81 -6.88
C GLY A 49 -11.76 9.58 -7.75
N SER A 50 -10.89 9.26 -8.71
CA SER A 50 -10.98 7.97 -9.40
C SER A 50 -10.75 6.82 -8.43
N THR A 51 -11.58 5.78 -8.55
CA THR A 51 -11.40 4.51 -7.84
C THR A 51 -10.34 3.65 -8.55
N ALA A 52 -9.82 2.65 -7.86
CA ALA A 52 -8.98 1.60 -8.40
C ALA A 52 -9.63 1.01 -9.66
N PHE A 53 -10.90 0.60 -9.61
CA PHE A 53 -11.64 0.06 -10.76
C PHE A 53 -11.69 0.99 -11.99
N GLU A 54 -11.62 2.30 -11.79
CA GLU A 54 -11.57 3.28 -12.89
C GLU A 54 -10.16 3.51 -13.42
N ILE A 55 -9.15 3.25 -12.59
CA ILE A 55 -7.75 3.45 -12.92
C ILE A 55 -7.18 2.24 -13.66
N HIS A 56 -7.65 1.03 -13.36
CA HIS A 56 -7.19 -0.21 -14.00
C HIS A 56 -7.28 -0.15 -15.52
N ASP A 57 -6.21 -0.61 -16.15
CA ASP A 57 -6.15 -0.89 -17.57
C ASP A 57 -6.62 -2.34 -17.78
N VAL A 58 -7.75 -2.53 -18.46
CA VAL A 58 -8.32 -3.86 -18.76
C VAL A 58 -8.19 -4.16 -20.26
N ASP A 59 -7.37 -5.15 -20.60
CA ASP A 59 -7.18 -5.68 -21.95
C ASP A 59 -7.89 -7.04 -22.05
N LEU A 60 -9.17 -7.02 -22.46
CA LEU A 60 -10.00 -8.22 -22.57
C LEU A 60 -9.54 -9.17 -23.68
N GLU A 61 -8.94 -8.65 -24.75
CA GLU A 61 -8.44 -9.46 -25.86
C GLU A 61 -7.28 -10.34 -25.39
N ARG A 62 -6.43 -9.82 -24.50
CA ARG A 62 -5.31 -10.57 -23.91
C ARG A 62 -5.60 -11.16 -22.53
N GLY A 63 -6.79 -10.92 -21.97
CA GLY A 63 -7.16 -11.38 -20.64
C GLY A 63 -6.28 -10.78 -19.52
N ARG A 64 -5.88 -9.51 -19.66
CA ARG A 64 -4.98 -8.82 -18.72
C ARG A 64 -5.70 -7.68 -18.00
N ILE A 65 -5.40 -7.52 -16.72
CA ILE A 65 -5.78 -6.35 -15.92
C ILE A 65 -4.53 -5.86 -15.19
N GLY A 66 -4.41 -4.55 -15.00
CA GLY A 66 -3.30 -4.01 -14.23
C GLY A 66 -3.48 -2.54 -13.87
N ILE A 67 -2.64 -2.05 -12.99
CA ILE A 67 -2.63 -0.67 -12.52
C ILE A 67 -1.21 -0.14 -12.50
N GLY A 68 -1.00 1.01 -13.17
CA GLY A 68 0.27 1.71 -13.13
C GLY A 68 1.49 0.85 -13.52
N GLY A 69 1.31 -0.07 -14.48
CA GLY A 69 2.38 -0.92 -15.00
C GLY A 69 2.62 -2.23 -14.23
N VAL A 70 1.84 -2.49 -13.17
CA VAL A 70 1.80 -3.77 -12.47
C VAL A 70 0.62 -4.57 -13.01
N GLU A 71 0.84 -5.83 -13.37
CA GLU A 71 -0.22 -6.75 -13.74
C GLU A 71 -0.84 -7.34 -12.48
N GLU A 72 -2.16 -7.42 -12.47
CA GLU A 72 -2.92 -7.94 -11.34
C GLU A 72 -3.87 -9.03 -11.81
N ILE A 73 -4.44 -9.73 -10.84
CA ILE A 73 -5.53 -10.66 -11.07
C ILE A 73 -6.61 -10.44 -10.02
N MET A 74 -7.86 -10.55 -10.42
CA MET A 74 -8.97 -10.65 -9.47
C MET A 74 -9.03 -12.09 -8.97
N PHE A 75 -8.89 -12.27 -7.65
CA PHE A 75 -8.90 -13.58 -7.03
C PHE A 75 -9.91 -13.65 -5.88
N GLY A 76 -10.52 -14.82 -5.67
CA GLY A 76 -11.45 -15.00 -4.55
C GLY A 76 -10.72 -14.95 -3.21
N ALA A 77 -11.19 -14.12 -2.26
CA ALA A 77 -10.50 -13.87 -0.99
C ALA A 77 -10.22 -15.13 -0.14
N LYS A 78 -10.99 -16.21 -0.35
CA LYS A 78 -10.76 -17.53 0.27
C LYS A 78 -9.36 -18.09 0.01
N VAL A 79 -8.69 -17.63 -1.05
CA VAL A 79 -7.29 -17.99 -1.34
C VAL A 79 -6.37 -17.74 -0.17
N VAL A 80 -6.63 -16.69 0.62
CA VAL A 80 -5.81 -16.33 1.77
C VAL A 80 -5.77 -17.49 2.76
N GLU A 81 -6.92 -18.01 3.17
CA GLU A 81 -6.97 -19.20 4.05
C GLU A 81 -6.43 -20.45 3.36
N GLN A 82 -6.69 -20.64 2.07
CA GLN A 82 -6.19 -21.82 1.36
C GLN A 82 -4.66 -21.83 1.24
N MET A 83 -4.02 -20.67 1.10
CA MET A 83 -2.57 -20.55 1.13
C MET A 83 -2.01 -21.01 2.47
N HIS A 84 -2.60 -20.54 3.58
CA HIS A 84 -2.23 -20.98 4.93
C HIS A 84 -2.42 -22.49 5.10
N ALA A 85 -3.63 -22.99 4.84
CA ALA A 85 -3.97 -24.39 5.02
C ALA A 85 -3.09 -25.32 4.18
N VAL A 86 -2.82 -24.95 2.92
CA VAL A 86 -1.95 -25.75 2.05
C VAL A 86 -0.52 -25.73 2.56
N MET A 87 0.04 -24.57 2.93
CA MET A 87 1.41 -24.50 3.44
C MET A 87 1.54 -25.30 4.74
N GLU A 88 0.69 -25.07 5.74
CA GLU A 88 0.71 -25.80 7.01
C GLU A 88 0.52 -27.32 6.85
N SER A 89 -0.24 -27.77 5.84
CA SER A 89 -0.40 -29.22 5.56
C SER A 89 0.86 -29.88 4.98
N ARG A 90 1.80 -29.09 4.46
CA ARG A 90 2.99 -29.56 3.73
C ARG A 90 4.30 -29.32 4.46
N MET A 91 4.35 -28.35 5.37
CA MET A 91 5.55 -27.99 6.11
C MET A 91 5.23 -27.77 7.60
N GLY A 92 6.28 -27.65 8.43
CA GLY A 92 6.07 -27.34 9.85
C GLY A 92 5.38 -25.99 10.04
N PRO A 93 4.67 -25.75 11.15
CA PRO A 93 3.99 -24.48 11.40
C PRO A 93 4.93 -23.27 11.30
N ASP A 94 6.19 -23.40 11.74
CA ASP A 94 7.15 -22.30 11.67
C ASP A 94 7.60 -22.03 10.24
N ASP A 95 7.89 -23.07 9.46
CA ASP A 95 8.25 -22.97 8.04
C ASP A 95 7.10 -22.39 7.21
N ALA A 96 5.84 -22.74 7.53
CA ALA A 96 4.66 -22.22 6.84
C ALA A 96 4.51 -20.71 7.05
N ARG A 97 4.73 -20.25 8.29
CA ARG A 97 4.69 -18.82 8.63
C ARG A 97 5.80 -18.05 7.93
N GLU A 98 7.01 -18.60 7.91
CA GLU A 98 8.13 -17.97 7.21
C GLU A 98 7.87 -17.91 5.69
N ALA A 99 7.38 -19.00 5.09
CA ALA A 99 7.05 -19.02 3.66
C ALA A 99 5.97 -18.00 3.29
N LEU A 100 4.94 -17.82 4.12
CA LEU A 100 3.92 -16.78 3.92
C LEU A 100 4.49 -15.37 4.06
N TYR A 101 5.36 -15.14 5.04
CA TYR A 101 6.07 -13.88 5.20
C TYR A 101 6.94 -13.58 3.98
N GLU A 102 7.78 -14.52 3.55
CA GLU A 102 8.65 -14.37 2.39
C GLU A 102 7.85 -14.11 1.11
N LEU A 103 6.72 -14.81 0.93
CA LEU A 103 5.84 -14.60 -0.21
C LEU A 103 5.30 -13.16 -0.23
N GLY A 104 4.80 -12.67 0.91
CA GLY A 104 4.31 -11.29 1.03
C GLY A 104 5.40 -10.26 0.80
N TYR A 105 6.60 -10.50 1.36
CA TYR A 105 7.77 -9.63 1.22
C TYR A 105 8.19 -9.52 -0.25
N ASN A 106 8.37 -10.65 -0.93
CA ASN A 106 8.85 -10.69 -2.31
C ASN A 106 7.83 -10.11 -3.29
N LEU A 107 6.55 -10.45 -3.12
CA LEU A 107 5.47 -9.95 -3.97
C LEU A 107 5.39 -8.43 -3.88
N CYS A 108 5.26 -7.91 -2.66
CA CYS A 108 5.12 -6.47 -2.45
C CYS A 108 6.36 -5.69 -2.88
N ARG A 109 7.57 -6.22 -2.59
CA ARG A 109 8.82 -5.59 -3.03
C ARG A 109 8.91 -5.50 -4.55
N TRP A 110 8.52 -6.56 -5.27
CA TRP A 110 8.46 -6.57 -6.73
C TRP A 110 7.42 -5.57 -7.26
N GLU A 111 6.21 -5.57 -6.71
CA GLU A 111 5.12 -4.67 -7.14
C GLU A 111 5.52 -3.20 -6.98
N VAL A 112 6.02 -2.81 -5.80
CA VAL A 112 6.43 -1.43 -5.52
C VAL A 112 7.60 -1.01 -6.42
N THR A 113 8.60 -1.88 -6.58
CA THR A 113 9.76 -1.59 -7.46
C THR A 113 9.32 -1.42 -8.91
N THR A 114 8.43 -2.29 -9.40
CA THR A 114 7.90 -2.24 -10.76
C THR A 114 7.03 -0.99 -10.96
N ALA A 115 6.16 -0.69 -10.01
CA ALA A 115 5.31 0.50 -10.01
C ALA A 115 6.14 1.80 -10.09
N LEU A 116 7.18 1.92 -9.25
CA LEU A 116 8.08 3.08 -9.24
C LEU A 116 8.91 3.17 -10.54
N GLY A 117 9.36 2.04 -11.08
CA GLY A 117 10.13 1.98 -12.33
C GLY A 117 9.31 2.29 -13.60
N SER A 118 8.01 1.99 -13.60
CA SER A 118 7.13 2.19 -14.77
C SER A 118 6.92 3.66 -15.15
N GLY A 119 7.07 4.58 -14.19
CA GLY A 119 6.75 6.00 -14.35
C GLY A 119 5.26 6.28 -14.57
N ARG A 120 4.36 5.34 -14.27
CA ARG A 120 2.90 5.50 -14.44
C ARG A 120 2.16 5.94 -13.17
N TRP A 121 2.82 5.87 -12.02
CA TRP A 121 2.21 6.16 -10.71
C TRP A 121 2.27 7.63 -10.31
N ALA A 122 3.45 8.23 -10.43
CA ALA A 122 3.73 9.60 -10.03
C ALA A 122 4.70 10.25 -11.02
N PRO A 123 4.69 11.59 -11.16
CA PRO A 123 5.71 12.28 -11.93
C PRO A 123 7.11 11.92 -11.43
N ARG A 124 8.06 11.65 -12.33
CA ARG A 124 9.44 11.25 -11.95
C ARG A 124 10.11 12.20 -10.97
N ALA A 125 9.79 13.48 -11.03
CA ALA A 125 10.29 14.49 -10.09
C ALA A 125 9.83 14.26 -8.64
N LEU A 126 8.68 13.62 -8.42
CA LEU A 126 8.12 13.36 -7.09
C LEU A 126 8.55 12.02 -6.50
N VAL A 127 9.05 11.09 -7.31
CA VAL A 127 9.48 9.76 -6.86
C VAL A 127 10.50 9.83 -5.71
N PRO A 128 11.52 10.72 -5.73
CA PRO A 128 12.46 10.84 -4.62
C PRO A 128 11.86 11.30 -3.28
N LEU A 129 10.63 11.84 -3.26
CA LEU A 129 9.91 12.16 -2.02
C LEU A 129 9.19 10.95 -1.41
N ILE A 130 9.03 9.89 -2.19
CA ILE A 130 8.27 8.70 -1.83
C ILE A 130 9.23 7.54 -1.58
N SER A 131 10.31 7.47 -2.36
CA SER A 131 11.34 6.44 -2.27
C SER A 131 12.73 7.05 -2.27
N SER A 132 13.47 6.82 -1.19
CA SER A 132 14.87 7.19 -1.03
C SER A 132 15.50 6.41 0.12
N SER A 133 16.82 6.23 0.10
CA SER A 133 17.58 5.60 1.20
C SER A 133 17.59 6.39 2.50
N ALA A 134 17.10 7.62 2.48
CA ALA A 134 16.96 8.44 3.69
C ALA A 134 15.49 8.59 4.12
N ILE A 135 14.53 8.01 3.40
CA ILE A 135 13.11 8.35 3.56
C ILE A 135 12.60 8.10 4.98
N ILE A 136 13.08 7.02 5.62
CA ILE A 136 12.69 6.66 6.98
C ILE A 136 13.17 7.72 7.98
N ASP A 137 14.43 8.14 7.86
CA ASP A 137 15.03 9.13 8.74
C ASP A 137 14.50 10.54 8.44
N ASP A 138 14.25 10.86 7.17
CA ASP A 138 13.65 12.14 6.76
C ASP A 138 12.20 12.26 7.25
N VAL A 139 11.38 11.19 7.17
CA VAL A 139 10.01 11.18 7.69
C VAL A 139 9.98 11.33 9.22
N ARG A 140 11.00 10.81 9.92
CA ARG A 140 11.13 11.00 11.38
C ARG A 140 11.50 12.42 11.78
N THR A 141 12.28 13.11 10.94
CA THR A 141 12.92 14.39 11.30
C THR A 141 12.26 15.61 10.67
N ASP A 142 11.56 15.49 9.54
CA ASP A 142 10.82 16.57 8.88
C ASP A 142 9.30 16.32 8.95
N PRO A 143 8.57 17.03 9.84
CA PRO A 143 7.12 16.92 9.96
C PRO A 143 6.36 17.23 8.66
N LEU A 144 6.94 18.06 7.78
CA LEU A 144 6.32 18.37 6.50
C LEU A 144 6.40 17.16 5.56
N LEU A 145 7.56 16.50 5.51
CA LEU A 145 7.71 15.28 4.71
C LEU A 145 6.88 14.14 5.30
N ALA A 146 6.85 13.98 6.61
CA ALA A 146 6.01 12.98 7.29
C ALA A 146 4.55 13.10 6.86
N ARG A 147 3.99 14.32 6.90
CA ARG A 147 2.60 14.57 6.47
C ARG A 147 2.38 14.24 5.00
N PHE A 148 3.32 14.62 4.13
CA PHE A 148 3.22 14.32 2.70
C PHE A 148 3.26 12.82 2.44
N PHE A 149 4.17 12.13 3.13
CA PHE A 149 4.36 10.70 3.05
C PHE A 149 3.08 9.99 3.48
N VAL A 150 2.53 10.29 4.67
CA VAL A 150 1.27 9.70 5.16
C VAL A 150 0.13 9.90 4.17
N LYS A 151 -0.04 11.10 3.60
CA LYS A 151 -1.11 11.36 2.62
C LYS A 151 -0.94 10.56 1.34
N THR A 152 0.29 10.48 0.84
CA THR A 152 0.60 9.71 -0.36
C THR A 152 0.35 8.22 -0.10
N MET A 153 0.85 7.72 1.03
CA MET A 153 0.70 6.34 1.46
C MET A 153 -0.73 5.92 1.70
N ASN A 154 -1.54 6.75 2.35
CA ASN A 154 -2.95 6.47 2.56
C ASN A 154 -3.72 6.50 1.23
N MET A 155 -3.31 7.32 0.25
CA MET A 155 -3.89 7.28 -1.09
C MET A 155 -3.54 5.99 -1.84
N VAL A 156 -2.28 5.54 -1.77
CA VAL A 156 -1.86 4.25 -2.33
C VAL A 156 -2.61 3.09 -1.66
N SER A 157 -2.65 3.11 -0.32
CA SER A 157 -3.39 2.13 0.51
C SER A 157 -4.86 2.05 0.10
N ARG A 158 -5.54 3.20 -0.09
CA ARG A 158 -6.93 3.23 -0.56
C ARG A 158 -7.09 2.47 -1.87
N LEU A 159 -6.24 2.74 -2.86
CA LEU A 159 -6.37 2.14 -4.19
C LEU A 159 -6.06 0.65 -4.21
N ILE A 160 -4.96 0.25 -3.57
CA ILE A 160 -4.42 -1.11 -3.71
C ILE A 160 -5.00 -2.05 -2.65
N THR A 161 -5.11 -1.59 -1.41
CA THR A 161 -5.56 -2.45 -0.31
C THR A 161 -7.06 -2.34 -0.08
N ASP A 162 -7.59 -1.13 0.17
CA ASP A 162 -9.00 -0.94 0.56
C ASP A 162 -9.93 -1.31 -0.61
N GLU A 163 -9.79 -0.60 -1.73
CA GLU A 163 -10.58 -0.84 -2.94
C GLU A 163 -10.24 -2.17 -3.63
N GLY A 164 -9.05 -2.73 -3.37
CA GLY A 164 -8.64 -4.07 -3.82
C GLY A 164 -9.16 -5.23 -2.97
N GLY A 165 -9.79 -4.95 -1.82
CA GLY A 165 -10.40 -5.97 -0.96
C GLY A 165 -9.44 -6.65 0.03
N TRP A 166 -8.24 -6.10 0.24
CA TRP A 166 -7.26 -6.57 1.21
C TRP A 166 -7.42 -5.94 2.61
N GLY A 167 -8.39 -5.05 2.81
CA GLY A 167 -8.51 -4.26 4.04
C GLY A 167 -7.74 -2.95 3.93
N ARG A 168 -7.62 -2.20 5.04
CA ARG A 168 -7.10 -0.83 5.03
C ARG A 168 -5.81 -0.72 5.83
N LEU A 169 -4.69 -0.48 5.14
CA LEU A 169 -3.43 -0.10 5.78
C LEU A 169 -3.43 1.39 6.15
N ASP A 170 -2.95 1.69 7.35
CA ASP A 170 -2.84 3.04 7.89
C ASP A 170 -1.42 3.30 8.39
N PHE A 171 -0.83 4.39 7.89
CA PHE A 171 0.56 4.79 8.09
C PHE A 171 0.71 5.99 9.04
N GLU A 172 -0.31 6.35 9.82
CA GLU A 172 -0.26 7.50 10.73
C GLU A 172 0.93 7.50 11.71
N GLU A 173 1.41 6.32 12.13
CA GLU A 173 2.53 6.16 13.06
C GLU A 173 3.86 5.84 12.34
N VAL A 174 4.01 6.28 11.09
CA VAL A 174 5.22 6.05 10.27
C VAL A 174 6.50 6.66 10.87
N ALA A 175 6.37 7.79 11.58
CA ALA A 175 7.49 8.47 12.20
C ALA A 175 7.91 7.87 13.57
N ALA A 176 7.21 6.83 14.05
CA ALA A 176 7.56 6.15 15.29
C ALA A 176 8.87 5.33 15.15
N SER A 177 9.42 4.94 16.30
CA SER A 177 10.55 4.01 16.40
C SER A 177 10.25 2.96 17.48
N PRO A 178 9.92 1.70 17.11
CA PRO A 178 9.81 1.18 15.74
C PRO A 178 8.68 1.85 14.94
N MET A 179 8.78 1.82 13.61
CA MET A 179 7.70 2.32 12.73
C MET A 179 6.45 1.45 12.95
N ARG A 180 5.26 2.05 12.96
CA ARG A 180 4.00 1.33 13.18
C ARG A 180 3.01 1.52 12.03
N VAL A 181 2.44 0.40 11.58
CA VAL A 181 1.40 0.36 10.54
C VAL A 181 0.23 -0.45 11.04
N LYS A 182 -0.98 0.11 10.94
CA LYS A 182 -2.22 -0.59 11.31
C LYS A 182 -2.87 -1.20 10.08
N LEU A 183 -3.50 -2.36 10.25
CA LEU A 183 -4.34 -2.99 9.24
C LEU A 183 -5.74 -3.24 9.82
N TYR A 184 -6.72 -2.55 9.25
CA TYR A 184 -8.13 -2.75 9.54
C TYR A 184 -8.73 -3.75 8.56
N ASN A 185 -9.65 -4.58 9.03
CA ASN A 185 -10.38 -5.56 8.21
C ASN A 185 -9.44 -6.51 7.44
N SER A 186 -8.40 -7.02 8.12
CA SER A 186 -7.45 -7.99 7.56
C SER A 186 -8.18 -9.22 7.03
N GLN A 187 -7.89 -9.60 5.77
CA GLN A 187 -8.43 -10.82 5.19
C GLN A 187 -7.85 -12.07 5.87
N GLU A 188 -6.58 -12.06 6.27
CA GLU A 188 -5.96 -13.18 7.00
C GLU A 188 -6.67 -13.40 8.34
N ALA A 189 -6.81 -12.34 9.15
CA ALA A 189 -7.47 -12.45 10.44
C ALA A 189 -8.95 -12.85 10.31
N ALA A 190 -9.66 -12.34 9.31
CA ALA A 190 -11.07 -12.64 9.10
C ALA A 190 -11.29 -14.10 8.66
N TRP A 191 -10.48 -14.61 7.74
CA TRP A 191 -10.65 -15.96 7.21
C TRP A 191 -10.11 -17.06 8.12
N LEU A 192 -9.01 -16.81 8.83
CA LEU A 192 -8.43 -17.79 9.76
C LEU A 192 -9.22 -17.85 11.07
N GLY A 193 -9.95 -16.79 11.41
CA GLY A 193 -10.81 -16.75 12.58
C GLY A 193 -10.04 -16.58 13.89
N PRO A 194 -10.70 -16.83 15.04
CA PRO A 194 -10.10 -16.61 16.35
C PRO A 194 -8.82 -17.43 16.56
N SER A 195 -7.79 -16.78 17.13
CA SER A 195 -6.47 -17.36 17.37
C SER A 195 -5.89 -16.88 18.70
N ASP A 196 -5.02 -17.68 19.30
CA ASP A 196 -4.24 -17.32 20.49
C ASP A 196 -2.93 -16.58 20.16
N ARG A 197 -2.57 -16.52 18.87
CA ARG A 197 -1.35 -15.91 18.34
C ARG A 197 -1.62 -15.09 17.07
N PRO A 198 -0.72 -14.16 16.70
CA PRO A 198 -0.86 -13.40 15.45
C PRO A 198 -0.83 -14.34 14.24
N VAL A 199 -1.66 -14.05 13.23
CA VAL A 199 -1.88 -14.93 12.06
C VAL A 199 -1.68 -14.22 10.72
N CYS A 200 -1.43 -12.92 10.69
CA CYS A 200 -1.33 -12.16 9.44
C CYS A 200 0.09 -12.23 8.86
N HIS A 201 0.59 -13.43 8.59
CA HIS A 201 1.97 -13.66 8.16
C HIS A 201 2.24 -13.10 6.77
N LEU A 202 1.28 -13.23 5.84
CA LEU A 202 1.37 -12.64 4.51
C LEU A 202 1.43 -11.11 4.59
N TYR A 203 0.53 -10.48 5.37
CA TYR A 203 0.56 -9.02 5.56
C TYR A 203 1.82 -8.53 6.25
N THR A 204 2.33 -9.30 7.22
CA THR A 204 3.61 -8.97 7.89
C THR A 204 4.72 -8.89 6.84
N GLY A 205 4.76 -9.85 5.91
CA GLY A 205 5.65 -9.82 4.75
C GLY A 205 5.39 -8.62 3.83
N ILE A 206 4.13 -8.36 3.48
CA ILE A 206 3.73 -7.25 2.60
C ILE A 206 4.21 -5.91 3.14
N VAL A 207 3.99 -5.61 4.43
CA VAL A 207 4.42 -4.31 5.00
C VAL A 207 5.93 -4.21 5.05
N ALA A 208 6.66 -5.29 5.38
CA ALA A 208 8.11 -5.32 5.33
C ALA A 208 8.61 -5.06 3.89
N GLY A 209 8.13 -5.83 2.90
CA GLY A 209 8.52 -5.69 1.50
C GLY A 209 8.20 -4.30 0.94
N TYR A 210 7.06 -3.73 1.33
CA TYR A 210 6.68 -2.37 0.98
C TYR A 210 7.70 -1.36 1.51
N THR A 211 7.93 -1.37 2.82
CA THR A 211 8.83 -0.43 3.49
C THR A 211 10.28 -0.56 3.01
N SER A 212 10.73 -1.78 2.72
CA SER A 212 12.04 -2.05 2.13
C SER A 212 12.18 -1.56 0.70
N ALA A 213 11.13 -1.68 -0.12
CA ALA A 213 11.16 -1.19 -1.49
C ALA A 213 11.22 0.35 -1.56
N ILE A 214 10.46 1.04 -0.72
CA ILE A 214 10.48 2.51 -0.69
C ILE A 214 11.78 3.05 -0.11
N SER A 215 12.33 2.43 0.94
CA SER A 215 13.57 2.89 1.57
C SER A 215 14.79 2.43 0.80
N GLY A 216 14.73 1.31 0.09
CA GLY A 216 15.93 0.66 -0.44
C GLY A 216 16.81 0.03 0.65
N GLU A 217 16.32 -0.04 1.89
CA GLU A 217 16.92 -0.79 3.00
C GLU A 217 16.19 -2.13 3.16
N ASP A 218 16.83 -3.14 3.77
CA ASP A 218 16.16 -4.40 4.09
C ASP A 218 15.54 -4.31 5.49
N LEU A 219 14.28 -3.85 5.53
CA LEU A 219 13.49 -3.75 6.75
C LEU A 219 12.72 -5.05 7.03
N ARG A 220 12.47 -5.30 8.32
CA ARG A 220 11.69 -6.44 8.82
C ARG A 220 10.46 -5.95 9.55
N ALA A 221 9.42 -6.77 9.57
CA ALA A 221 8.20 -6.47 10.30
C ALA A 221 7.78 -7.63 11.20
N ARG A 222 7.09 -7.29 12.28
CA ARG A 222 6.40 -8.24 13.16
C ARG A 222 5.00 -7.77 13.49
N GLU A 223 4.03 -8.67 13.45
CA GLU A 223 2.68 -8.41 13.95
C GLU A 223 2.69 -8.44 15.49
N VAL A 224 2.31 -7.34 16.12
CA VAL A 224 2.32 -7.16 17.59
C VAL A 224 0.92 -7.17 18.20
N GLU A 225 -0.09 -6.85 17.40
CA GLU A 225 -1.50 -6.99 17.76
C GLU A 225 -2.23 -7.59 16.55
N CYS A 226 -3.21 -8.45 16.78
CA CYS A 226 -3.93 -9.15 15.71
C CYS A 226 -5.45 -9.13 15.97
N ALA A 227 -6.23 -8.82 14.94
CA ALA A 227 -7.69 -8.86 15.03
C ALA A 227 -8.22 -10.27 15.33
N ALA A 228 -7.54 -11.33 14.87
CA ALA A 228 -7.86 -12.72 15.20
C ALA A 228 -7.71 -13.03 16.70
N MET A 229 -6.86 -12.27 17.41
CA MET A 229 -6.68 -12.37 18.86
C MET A 229 -7.66 -11.49 19.65
N GLY A 230 -8.59 -10.82 18.96
CA GLY A 230 -9.57 -9.91 19.57
C GLY A 230 -9.12 -8.44 19.65
N ALA A 231 -7.98 -8.07 19.06
CA ALA A 231 -7.59 -6.66 18.94
C ALA A 231 -8.53 -5.91 17.96
N PRO A 232 -8.71 -4.58 18.11
CA PRO A 232 -9.56 -3.80 17.22
C PRO A 232 -9.03 -3.73 15.77
N CYS A 233 -7.73 -3.91 15.57
CA CYS A 233 -7.07 -4.02 14.28
C CYS A 233 -5.76 -4.79 14.43
N CYS A 234 -5.17 -5.21 13.31
CA CYS A 234 -3.81 -5.73 13.32
C CYS A 234 -2.81 -4.57 13.39
N MET A 235 -1.68 -4.77 14.06
CA MET A 235 -0.60 -3.78 14.17
C MET A 235 0.72 -4.44 13.83
N PHE A 236 1.51 -3.80 12.98
CA PHE A 236 2.84 -4.23 12.61
C PHE A 236 3.88 -3.21 13.10
N GLU A 237 4.94 -3.70 13.72
CA GLU A 237 6.14 -2.93 14.02
C GLU A 237 7.22 -3.26 13.00
N ILE A 238 7.85 -2.23 12.43
CA ILE A 238 8.88 -2.33 11.40
C ILE A 238 10.20 -1.74 11.92
N ASP A 239 11.27 -2.52 11.74
CA ASP A 239 12.64 -2.20 12.13
C ASP A 239 13.68 -2.64 11.08
N ARG A 240 14.94 -2.29 11.34
CA ARG A 240 16.13 -2.65 10.54
C ARG A 240 16.70 -3.98 11.02
#